data_AF-A0A350UYG3-F1
#
_entry.id   AF-A0A350UYG3-F1
#
_cell.length_a   1.000
_cell.length_b   1.000
_cell.length_c   1.000
_cell.angle_alpha   90.00
_cell.angle_beta   90.00
_cell.angle_gamma   90.00
#
_symmetry.space_group_name_H-M   'P 1'
#
loop_
_entity.id
_entity.type
_entity.pdbx_description
1 polymer ?
#
loop_
_entity_poly.entity_id
_entity_poly.type
_entity_poly.pdbx_seq_one_letter_code
_entity_poly.pdbx_strand_id
1 'polypeptide(L)'
;MENIFEFNGKKYRLRELDLDLLHRATPLLTRYRELHYKYTSTLDTTKLDEAENEVLLLKKALDEITEQDSENSEVYSRLSGKLKSAEEKLNSTELITIRQYIGDMEALALYEIITDASFMAKLLSEILVNDSSTGKVIIIESDLKDPSSLEFIKRIIADFFLLMPALSG
;
A
#
# COMPACT_ATOMS: atom_id res chain seq x y z
N MET A 1 -8.97 -4.47 -19.23
CA MET A 1 -7.97 -3.79 -20.09
C MET A 1 -6.81 -4.76 -20.24
N GLU A 2 -6.27 -4.92 -21.45
CA GLU A 2 -5.05 -5.71 -21.61
C GLU A 2 -3.89 -4.92 -20.97
N ASN A 3 -3.38 -5.41 -19.83
CA ASN A 3 -2.27 -4.81 -19.09
C ASN A 3 -0.95 -5.04 -19.84
N ILE A 4 -0.80 -4.39 -21.00
CA ILE A 4 0.37 -4.46 -21.86
C ILE A 4 1.23 -3.22 -21.63
N PHE A 5 2.51 -3.45 -21.37
CA PHE A 5 3.53 -2.44 -21.12
C PHE A 5 4.58 -2.52 -22.22
N GLU A 6 4.89 -1.38 -22.85
CA GLU A 6 5.93 -1.32 -23.88
C GLU A 6 7.20 -0.65 -23.32
N PHE A 7 8.34 -1.31 -23.47
CA PHE A 7 9.63 -0.81 -23.02
C PHE A 7 10.77 -1.36 -23.87
N ASN A 8 11.66 -0.46 -24.34
CA ASN A 8 12.77 -0.77 -25.25
C ASN A 8 12.32 -1.57 -26.50
N GLY A 9 11.16 -1.23 -27.08
CA GLY A 9 10.60 -1.87 -28.26
C GLY A 9 10.04 -3.28 -28.03
N LYS A 10 9.95 -3.73 -26.77
CA LYS A 10 9.35 -5.01 -26.38
C LYS A 10 8.04 -4.78 -25.64
N LYS A 11 7.09 -5.69 -25.84
CA LYS A 11 5.78 -5.69 -25.15
C LYS A 11 5.75 -6.76 -24.07
N TYR A 12 5.42 -6.32 -22.88
CA TYR A 12 5.31 -7.14 -21.68
C TYR A 12 3.87 -7.14 -21.19
N ARG A 13 3.46 -8.22 -20.53
CA ARG A 13 2.21 -8.32 -19.80
C ARG A 13 2.50 -8.83 -18.39
N LEU A 14 1.70 -8.41 -17.42
CA LEU A 14 1.70 -9.06 -16.11
C LEU A 14 1.31 -10.53 -16.26
N ARG A 15 1.99 -11.40 -15.50
CA ARG A 15 1.54 -12.79 -15.31
C ARG A 15 0.11 -12.84 -14.77
N GLU A 16 -0.54 -13.97 -15.00
CA GLU A 16 -1.86 -14.21 -14.43
C GLU A 16 -1.80 -14.23 -12.90
N LEU A 17 -2.83 -13.70 -12.26
CA LEU A 17 -2.90 -13.61 -10.81
C LEU A 17 -3.18 -14.99 -10.21
N ASP A 18 -2.12 -15.64 -9.74
CA ASP A 18 -2.17 -16.90 -9.02
C ASP A 18 -1.23 -16.90 -7.80
N LEU A 19 -1.22 -18.01 -7.06
CA LEU A 19 -0.34 -18.17 -5.89
C LEU A 19 1.14 -18.13 -6.25
N ASP A 20 1.53 -18.58 -7.44
CA ASP A 20 2.92 -18.56 -7.90
C ASP A 20 3.39 -17.11 -8.13
N LEU A 21 2.56 -16.27 -8.74
CA LEU A 21 2.84 -14.86 -8.92
C LEU A 21 2.99 -14.13 -7.58
N LEU A 22 2.11 -14.40 -6.62
CA LEU A 22 2.21 -13.83 -5.26
C LEU A 22 3.51 -14.26 -4.56
N HIS A 23 3.89 -15.54 -4.71
CA HIS A 23 5.15 -16.04 -4.19
C HIS A 23 6.36 -15.35 -4.84
N ARG A 24 6.36 -15.20 -6.16
CA ARG A 24 7.41 -14.48 -6.91
C ARG A 24 7.52 -13.01 -6.54
N ALA A 25 6.41 -12.38 -6.16
CA ALA A 25 6.37 -10.98 -5.74
C ALA A 25 6.69 -10.78 -4.25
N THR A 26 6.79 -11.85 -3.46
CA THR A 26 7.11 -11.77 -2.02
C THR A 26 8.37 -10.93 -1.71
N PRO A 27 9.46 -10.99 -2.51
CA PRO A 27 10.63 -10.15 -2.29
C PRO A 27 10.33 -8.64 -2.29
N LEU A 28 9.35 -8.18 -3.09
CA LEU A 28 8.90 -6.78 -3.09
C LEU A 28 8.28 -6.40 -1.74
N LEU A 29 7.35 -7.23 -1.25
CA LEU A 29 6.67 -7.02 0.02
C LEU A 29 7.64 -7.08 1.21
N THR A 30 8.56 -8.05 1.21
CA THR A 30 9.58 -8.17 2.26
C THR A 30 10.46 -6.93 2.30
N ARG A 31 10.98 -6.49 1.15
CA ARG A 31 11.87 -5.32 1.10
C ARG A 31 11.16 -4.03 1.47
N TYR A 32 9.91 -3.87 1.06
CA TYR A 32 9.06 -2.75 1.48
C TYR A 32 8.88 -2.74 3.00
N ARG A 33 8.53 -3.87 3.61
CA ARG A 33 8.35 -3.97 5.07
C ARG A 33 9.64 -3.67 5.82
N GLU A 34 10.78 -4.18 5.36
CA GLU A 34 12.08 -3.92 5.97
C GLU A 34 12.46 -2.44 5.94
N LEU A 35 12.30 -1.78 4.78
CA LEU A 35 12.61 -0.36 4.63
C LEU A 35 11.62 0.52 5.39
N HIS A 36 10.32 0.24 5.29
CA HIS A 36 9.31 0.98 6.02
C HIS A 36 9.54 0.87 7.54
N TYR A 37 9.81 -0.34 8.05
CA TYR A 37 10.17 -0.53 9.46
C TYR A 37 11.44 0.23 9.82
N LYS A 38 12.50 0.14 9.01
CA LYS A 38 13.74 0.90 9.24
C LYS A 38 13.46 2.41 9.37
N TYR A 39 12.61 2.96 8.52
CA TYR A 39 12.26 4.39 8.52
C TYR A 39 11.30 4.82 9.63
N THR A 40 10.49 3.91 10.15
CA THR A 40 9.50 4.20 11.20
C THR A 40 9.88 3.67 12.58
N SER A 41 10.95 2.87 12.71
CA SER A 41 11.33 2.18 13.95
C SER A 41 11.58 3.09 15.16
N THR A 42 11.94 4.35 14.91
CA THR A 42 12.20 5.35 15.97
C THR A 42 11.02 6.30 16.19
N LEU A 43 9.95 6.18 15.42
CA LEU A 43 8.76 7.00 15.55
C LEU A 43 7.87 6.44 16.65
N ASP A 44 7.56 7.26 17.64
CA ASP A 44 6.55 6.90 18.66
C ASP A 44 5.15 7.13 18.10
N THR A 45 4.45 6.04 17.78
CA THR A 45 3.07 6.05 17.28
C THR A 45 2.03 5.85 18.38
N THR A 46 2.43 5.66 19.64
CA THR A 46 1.54 5.24 20.73
C THR A 46 0.30 6.13 20.85
N LYS A 47 0.48 7.46 20.81
CA LYS A 47 -0.65 8.41 20.90
C LYS A 47 -1.58 8.36 19.69
N LEU A 48 -1.02 8.10 18.51
CA LEU A 48 -1.80 7.94 17.28
C LEU A 48 -2.63 6.65 17.36
N ASP A 49 -1.98 5.54 17.70
CA ASP A 49 -2.60 4.22 17.82
C ASP A 49 -3.73 4.23 18.87
N GLU A 50 -3.51 4.88 20.01
CA GLU A 50 -4.54 5.07 21.06
C GLU A 50 -5.73 5.88 20.54
N ALA A 51 -5.49 6.98 19.83
CA ALA A 51 -6.56 7.83 19.31
C ALA A 51 -7.35 7.13 18.17
N GLU A 52 -6.68 6.38 17.30
CA GLU A 52 -7.33 5.59 16.24
C GLU A 52 -8.16 4.44 16.82
N ASN A 53 -7.63 3.74 17.82
CA ASN A 53 -8.36 2.68 18.52
C ASN A 53 -9.57 3.23 19.30
N GLU A 54 -9.43 4.39 19.96
CA GLU A 54 -10.54 5.08 20.65
C GLU A 54 -11.70 5.38 19.67
N VAL A 55 -11.40 5.95 18.50
CA VAL A 55 -12.39 6.22 17.44
C VAL A 55 -13.01 4.92 16.92
N LEU A 56 -12.21 3.89 16.66
CA LEU A 56 -12.69 2.60 16.16
C LEU A 56 -13.66 1.93 17.14
N LEU A 57 -13.33 1.90 18.42
CA LEU A 57 -14.18 1.31 19.46
C LEU A 57 -15.50 2.09 19.62
N LEU A 58 -15.45 3.42 19.54
CA LEU A 58 -16.66 4.25 19.61
C LEU A 58 -17.58 4.05 18.39
N LYS A 59 -17.01 3.90 17.19
CA LYS A 59 -17.78 3.57 15.98
C LYS A 59 -18.48 2.22 16.11
N LYS A 60 -17.73 1.18 16.51
CA LYS A 60 -18.32 -0.15 16.76
C LYS A 60 -19.41 -0.11 17.81
N ALA A 61 -19.21 0.61 18.91
CA ALA A 61 -20.21 0.75 19.96
C ALA A 61 -21.48 1.48 19.48
N LEU A 62 -21.37 2.42 18.54
CA LEU A 62 -22.53 3.08 17.92
C LEU A 62 -23.23 2.15 16.93
N ASP A 63 -22.48 1.38 16.14
CA ASP A 63 -23.04 0.41 15.18
C ASP A 63 -23.79 -0.74 15.88
N GLU A 64 -23.41 -1.09 17.12
CA GLU A 64 -24.08 -2.10 17.94
C GLU A 64 -25.40 -1.60 18.55
N ILE A 65 -25.69 -0.30 18.52
CA ILE A 65 -26.98 0.25 18.96
C ILE A 65 -28.02 -0.03 17.87
N THR A 66 -28.89 -1.00 18.12
CA THR A 66 -29.96 -1.37 17.17
C THR A 66 -30.97 -0.23 16.96
N GLU A 67 -31.56 -0.16 15.76
CA GLU A 67 -32.58 0.84 15.36
C GLU A 67 -33.76 0.99 16.35
N GLN A 68 -34.04 -0.01 17.19
CA GLN A 68 -35.09 0.05 18.22
C GLN A 68 -34.75 0.97 19.41
N ASP A 69 -33.47 1.29 19.64
CA ASP A 69 -32.97 2.25 20.64
C ASP A 69 -32.66 3.64 20.02
N SER A 70 -33.31 3.91 18.88
CA SER A 70 -33.18 5.08 17.98
C SER A 70 -32.66 6.37 18.63
N GLU A 71 -31.78 7.05 17.89
CA GLU A 71 -31.14 8.40 17.96
C GLU A 71 -31.47 9.40 19.12
N ASN A 72 -32.59 9.23 19.81
CA ASN A 72 -33.02 9.93 21.02
C ASN A 72 -32.58 9.26 22.33
N SER A 73 -31.89 8.11 22.32
CA SER A 73 -31.35 7.56 23.57
C SER A 73 -30.19 8.45 24.08
N GLU A 74 -30.23 8.81 25.36
CA GLU A 74 -29.17 9.59 26.03
C GLU A 74 -27.79 8.94 25.85
N VAL A 75 -27.78 7.61 25.73
CA VAL A 75 -26.60 6.79 25.45
C VAL A 75 -26.05 7.05 24.06
N TYR A 76 -26.88 7.03 23.02
CA TYR A 76 -26.47 7.33 21.65
C TYR A 76 -25.92 8.75 21.53
N SER A 77 -26.62 9.73 22.09
CA SER A 77 -26.18 11.14 22.09
C SER A 77 -24.83 11.32 22.79
N ARG A 78 -24.65 10.66 23.95
CA ARG A 78 -23.38 10.70 24.70
C ARG A 78 -22.23 10.04 23.95
N LEU A 79 -22.45 8.88 23.33
CA LEU A 79 -21.43 8.17 22.56
C LEU A 79 -21.06 8.93 21.28
N SER A 80 -22.05 9.51 20.60
CA SER A 80 -21.84 10.37 19.44
C SER A 80 -21.03 11.61 19.80
N GLY A 81 -21.33 12.24 20.95
CA GLY A 81 -20.54 13.36 21.48
C GLY A 81 -19.09 12.98 21.77
N LYS A 82 -18.88 11.81 22.40
CA LYS A 82 -17.53 11.28 22.64
C LYS A 82 -16.79 10.95 21.35
N LEU A 83 -17.47 10.34 20.37
CA LEU A 83 -16.89 10.07 19.05
C LEU A 83 -16.42 11.36 18.39
N LYS A 84 -17.26 12.40 18.41
CA LYS A 84 -16.89 13.70 17.86
C LYS A 84 -15.63 14.27 18.52
N SER A 85 -15.54 14.24 19.86
CA SER A 85 -14.35 14.70 20.58
C SER A 85 -13.12 13.83 20.29
N ALA A 86 -13.28 12.51 20.15
CA ALA A 86 -12.20 11.60 19.78
C ALA A 86 -11.72 11.85 18.34
N GLU A 87 -12.63 12.11 17.40
CA GLU A 87 -12.29 12.49 16.02
C GLU A 87 -11.61 13.86 15.96
N GLU A 88 -12.03 14.84 16.76
CA GLU A 88 -11.33 16.13 16.91
C GLU A 88 -9.91 15.96 17.45
N LYS A 89 -9.73 15.12 18.48
CA LYS A 89 -8.41 14.75 19.01
C LYS A 89 -7.56 14.05 17.95
N LEU A 90 -8.12 13.09 17.23
CA LEU A 90 -7.46 12.37 16.15
C LEU A 90 -7.00 13.32 15.04
N ASN A 91 -7.77 14.39 14.77
CA ASN A 91 -7.44 15.44 13.81
C ASN A 91 -6.63 16.60 14.40
N SER A 92 -6.03 16.42 15.58
CA SER A 92 -5.08 17.40 16.12
C SER A 92 -3.82 17.50 15.26
N THR A 93 -3.19 18.68 15.25
CA THR A 93 -1.98 18.93 14.47
C THR A 93 -0.86 17.94 14.78
N GLU A 94 -0.67 17.57 16.06
CA GLU A 94 0.33 16.58 16.48
C GLU A 94 0.14 15.24 15.77
N LEU A 95 -1.08 14.68 15.80
CA LEU A 95 -1.37 13.37 15.20
C LEU A 95 -1.41 13.43 13.66
N ILE A 96 -1.82 14.56 13.09
CA ILE A 96 -1.71 14.79 11.63
C ILE A 96 -0.23 14.76 11.21
N THR A 97 0.66 15.42 11.94
CA THR A 97 2.09 15.43 11.64
C THR A 97 2.70 14.03 11.73
N ILE A 98 2.34 13.23 12.73
CA ILE A 98 2.80 11.83 12.82
C ILE A 98 2.33 11.03 11.60
N ARG A 99 1.06 11.15 11.19
CA ARG A 99 0.54 10.45 10.00
C ARG A 99 1.21 10.89 8.70
N GLN A 100 1.45 12.19 8.54
CA GLN A 100 2.20 12.72 7.40
C GLN A 100 3.61 12.13 7.37
N TYR A 101 4.29 12.08 8.51
CA TYR A 101 5.62 11.50 8.59
C TYR A 101 5.63 10.01 8.21
N ILE A 102 4.66 9.22 8.70
CA ILE A 102 4.52 7.81 8.29
C ILE A 102 4.35 7.71 6.76
N GLY A 103 3.46 8.52 6.18
CA GLY A 103 3.24 8.56 4.73
C GLY A 103 4.49 8.96 3.94
N ASP A 104 5.27 9.91 4.43
CA ASP A 104 6.55 10.31 3.82
C ASP A 104 7.59 9.19 3.90
N MET A 105 7.66 8.45 5.01
CA MET A 105 8.55 7.30 5.17
C MET A 105 8.13 6.13 4.27
N GLU A 106 6.84 5.91 4.09
CA GLU A 106 6.29 4.97 3.12
C GLU A 106 6.69 5.34 1.68
N ALA A 107 6.51 6.60 1.31
CA ALA A 107 6.91 7.10 0.00
C ALA A 107 8.42 6.94 -0.23
N LEU A 108 9.25 7.20 0.79
CA LEU A 108 10.69 7.02 0.73
C LEU A 108 11.08 5.55 0.55
N ALA A 109 10.45 4.63 1.29
CA ALA A 109 10.68 3.19 1.15
C ALA A 109 10.35 2.70 -0.27
N LEU A 110 9.19 3.11 -0.80
CA LEU A 110 8.79 2.79 -2.17
C LEU A 110 9.76 3.37 -3.20
N TYR A 111 10.19 4.63 -3.01
CA TYR A 111 11.14 5.29 -3.89
C TYR A 111 12.48 4.55 -3.95
N GLU A 112 13.04 4.15 -2.81
CA GLU A 112 14.30 3.40 -2.76
C GLU A 112 14.19 2.04 -3.46
N ILE A 113 13.04 1.36 -3.34
CA ILE A 113 12.80 0.09 -4.03
C ILE A 113 12.73 0.27 -5.54
N ILE A 114 11.90 1.21 -6.03
CA ILE A 114 11.69 1.38 -7.48
C ILE A 114 12.93 1.95 -8.18
N THR A 115 13.83 2.60 -7.44
CA THR A 115 15.11 3.10 -7.97
C THR A 115 16.25 2.09 -7.87
N ASP A 116 16.11 1.00 -7.12
CA ASP A 116 17.05 -0.12 -7.17
C ASP A 116 16.85 -0.93 -8.46
N ALA A 117 17.56 -0.52 -9.51
CA ALA A 117 17.52 -1.15 -10.82
C ALA A 117 17.89 -2.65 -10.78
N SER A 118 18.78 -3.07 -9.89
CA SER A 118 19.21 -4.48 -9.80
C SER A 118 18.09 -5.35 -9.23
N PHE A 119 17.43 -4.86 -8.19
CA PHE A 119 16.27 -5.50 -7.60
C PHE A 119 15.09 -5.51 -8.57
N MET A 120 14.77 -4.36 -9.16
CA MET A 120 13.63 -4.24 -10.07
C MET A 120 13.80 -5.08 -11.32
N ALA A 121 15.00 -5.18 -11.91
CA ALA A 121 15.26 -6.04 -13.07
C ALA A 121 14.93 -7.51 -12.77
N LYS A 122 15.34 -8.01 -11.60
CA LYS A 122 15.01 -9.37 -11.15
C LYS A 122 13.52 -9.54 -10.93
N LEU A 123 12.89 -8.64 -10.18
CA LEU A 123 11.46 -8.71 -9.88
C LEU A 123 10.61 -8.68 -11.17
N LEU A 124 10.87 -7.73 -12.06
CA LEU A 124 10.14 -7.59 -13.31
C LEU A 124 10.30 -8.82 -14.21
N SER A 125 11.49 -9.43 -14.25
CA SER A 125 11.71 -10.69 -14.98
C SER A 125 10.89 -11.86 -14.43
N GLU A 126 10.56 -11.84 -13.14
CA GLU A 126 9.76 -12.86 -12.48
C GLU A 126 8.25 -12.61 -12.65
N ILE A 127 7.77 -11.36 -12.62
CA ILE A 127 6.33 -11.05 -12.64
C ILE A 127 5.76 -10.76 -14.03
N LEU A 128 6.62 -10.55 -15.05
CA LEU A 128 6.20 -10.30 -16.42
C LEU A 128 6.33 -11.53 -17.33
N VAL A 129 5.55 -11.51 -18.40
CA VAL A 129 5.66 -12.40 -19.58
C VAL A 129 5.75 -11.55 -20.85
N ASN A 130 6.32 -12.12 -21.91
CA ASN A 130 6.27 -11.47 -23.22
C ASN A 130 4.84 -11.58 -23.75
N ASP A 131 4.30 -10.47 -24.25
CA ASP A 131 2.94 -10.46 -24.80
C ASP A 131 2.83 -11.36 -26.05
N SER A 132 3.89 -11.40 -26.85
CA SER A 132 3.93 -12.10 -28.15
C SER A 132 4.53 -13.50 -28.09
N SER A 133 5.02 -13.96 -26.92
CA SER A 133 5.68 -15.27 -26.83
C SER A 133 5.63 -15.86 -25.42
N THR A 134 5.67 -17.19 -25.32
CA THR A 134 5.78 -17.93 -24.04
C THR A 134 7.21 -17.94 -23.47
N GLY A 135 8.14 -17.20 -24.09
CA GLY A 135 9.54 -17.14 -23.68
C GLY A 135 9.71 -16.41 -22.34
N LYS A 136 10.72 -16.84 -21.57
CA LYS A 136 11.13 -16.17 -20.32
C LYS A 136 11.45 -14.70 -20.59
N VAL A 137 10.91 -13.80 -19.77
CA VAL A 137 11.31 -12.39 -19.77
C VAL A 137 12.67 -12.28 -19.07
N ILE A 138 13.59 -11.56 -19.70
CA ILE A 138 14.88 -11.20 -19.11
C ILE A 138 15.00 -9.68 -19.25
N ILE A 139 14.90 -9.00 -18.10
CA ILE A 139 15.21 -7.59 -17.93
C ILE A 139 16.49 -7.54 -17.11
N ILE A 140 17.49 -6.81 -17.58
CA ILE A 140 18.77 -6.63 -16.90
C ILE A 140 18.88 -5.22 -16.33
N GLU A 141 19.73 -5.02 -15.33
CA GLU A 141 19.90 -3.73 -14.65
C GLU A 141 20.19 -2.58 -15.63
N SER A 142 21.00 -2.83 -16.67
CA SER A 142 21.32 -1.81 -17.68
C SER A 142 20.11 -1.37 -18.49
N ASP A 143 19.09 -2.22 -18.64
CA ASP A 143 17.85 -1.84 -19.32
C ASP A 143 17.08 -0.79 -18.53
N LEU A 144 17.31 -0.68 -17.21
CA LEU A 144 16.56 0.18 -16.29
C LEU A 144 17.28 1.49 -15.90
N LYS A 145 18.36 1.85 -16.59
CA LYS A 145 19.17 3.05 -16.26
C LYS A 145 18.66 4.33 -16.92
N ASP A 146 17.75 4.22 -17.88
CA ASP A 146 17.17 5.37 -18.58
C ASP A 146 16.04 6.03 -17.77
N PRO A 147 15.81 7.35 -17.88
CA PRO A 147 14.72 8.04 -17.17
C PRO A 147 13.32 7.47 -17.44
N SER A 148 13.08 6.92 -18.63
CA SER A 148 11.82 6.26 -19.01
C SER A 148 11.54 4.98 -18.20
N SER A 149 12.57 4.36 -17.62
CA SER A 149 12.46 3.12 -16.84
C SER A 149 11.62 3.31 -15.59
N LEU A 150 11.70 4.49 -14.96
CA LEU A 150 10.95 4.77 -13.74
C LEU A 150 9.44 4.75 -13.99
N GLU A 151 9.00 5.33 -15.10
CA GLU A 151 7.58 5.35 -15.47
C GLU A 151 7.09 3.94 -15.84
N PHE A 152 7.91 3.18 -16.56
CA PHE A 152 7.63 1.77 -16.85
C PHE A 152 7.46 0.94 -15.57
N ILE A 153 8.40 1.06 -14.62
CA ILE A 153 8.35 0.38 -13.32
C ILE A 153 7.09 0.79 -12.55
N LYS A 154 6.83 2.10 -12.42
CA LYS A 154 5.68 2.62 -11.67
C LYS A 154 4.36 2.05 -12.17
N ARG A 155 4.15 2.03 -13.49
CA ARG A 155 2.93 1.51 -14.10
C ARG A 155 2.73 0.02 -13.80
N ILE A 156 3.80 -0.78 -13.93
CA ILE A 156 3.72 -2.22 -13.65
C ILE A 156 3.43 -2.48 -12.18
N ILE A 157 4.11 -1.78 -11.27
CA ILE A 157 3.92 -1.96 -9.83
C ILE A 157 2.53 -1.51 -9.40
N ALA A 158 2.04 -0.37 -9.91
CA ALA A 158 0.68 0.09 -9.64
C ALA A 158 -0.36 -0.93 -10.10
N ASP A 159 -0.25 -1.44 -11.34
CA ASP A 159 -1.17 -2.46 -11.85
C ASP A 159 -1.07 -3.77 -11.07
N PHE A 160 0.14 -4.19 -10.67
CA PHE A 160 0.34 -5.37 -9.84
C PHE A 160 -0.43 -5.26 -8.51
N PHE A 161 -0.31 -4.14 -7.80
CA PHE A 161 -1.04 -3.91 -6.55
C PHE A 161 -2.56 -3.72 -6.74
N LEU A 162 -2.98 -3.09 -7.85
CA LEU A 162 -4.42 -2.96 -8.21
C LEU A 162 -5.07 -4.30 -8.57
N LEU A 163 -4.28 -5.33 -8.92
CA LEU A 163 -4.77 -6.70 -9.12
C LEU A 163 -4.83 -7.51 -7.81
N MET A 164 -4.16 -7.08 -6.74
CA MET A 164 -4.19 -7.69 -5.41
C MET A 164 -5.32 -7.28 -4.41
N PRO A 165 -6.40 -6.52 -4.72
CA PRO A 165 -7.40 -6.09 -3.74
C PRO A 165 -8.10 -7.24 -2.99
N ALA A 166 -8.02 -8.47 -3.49
CA ALA A 166 -8.68 -9.64 -2.91
C ALA A 166 -8.05 -10.18 -1.61
N LEU A 167 -6.95 -9.60 -1.12
CA LEU A 167 -6.27 -10.04 0.11
C LEU A 167 -6.32 -9.04 1.28
N SER A 168 -6.94 -7.88 1.07
CA SER A 168 -7.23 -6.90 2.13
C SER A 168 -8.72 -6.95 2.47
N GLY A 169 -9.08 -8.01 3.21
CA GLY A 169 -10.37 -8.19 3.87
C GLY A 169 -10.14 -8.76 5.26
#